data_AF-A0A059WUL2-F1
#
_entry.id   AF-A0A059WUL2-F1
#
_cell.length_a   1.000
_cell.length_b   1.000
_cell.length_c   1.000
_cell.angle_alpha   90.00
_cell.angle_beta   90.00
_cell.angle_gamma   90.00
#
_symmetry.space_group_name_H-M   'P 1'
#
loop_
_entity.id
_entity.type
_entity.pdbx_description
1 polymer ?
#
loop_
_entity_poly.entity_id
_entity_poly.type
_entity_poly.pdbx_seq_one_letter_code
_entity_poly.pdbx_strand_id
1 'polypeptide(L)'
;MNVSQLVYCLLELRPTETLSNVTLPLNLCLALDHSGSMGGSKIESLRDATMLVIDMLQPQDYISVILFNNKTEVAFPSQQVGDQARRNDLKERISRLRSGGGTNMAPAMEAGIIELRKQMPVGVGAHAAGGGVNRLVLLTDGITGRY
;
A
#
# COMPACT_ATOMS: atom_id res chain seq x y z
N MET A 1 39.39 -32.25 -19.26
CA MET A 1 38.24 -32.31 -18.33
C MET A 1 38.08 -30.92 -17.73
N ASN A 2 37.03 -30.18 -18.10
CA ASN A 2 36.78 -28.86 -17.54
C ASN A 2 35.86 -29.05 -16.33
N VAL A 3 36.42 -28.96 -15.12
CA VAL A 3 35.67 -29.20 -13.89
C VAL A 3 35.02 -27.89 -13.49
N SER A 4 33.68 -27.87 -13.38
CA SER A 4 32.94 -26.68 -12.96
C SER A 4 33.41 -26.23 -11.58
N GLN A 5 33.91 -25.01 -11.46
CA GLN A 5 34.29 -24.40 -10.19
C GLN A 5 33.16 -23.49 -9.71
N LEU A 6 32.70 -23.68 -8.47
CA LEU A 6 31.75 -22.78 -7.83
C LEU A 6 32.48 -21.54 -7.28
N VAL A 7 31.94 -20.37 -7.58
CA VAL A 7 32.36 -19.09 -7.02
C VAL A 7 31.24 -18.58 -6.12
N TYR A 8 31.57 -18.25 -4.88
CA TYR A 8 30.65 -17.60 -3.94
C TYR A 8 31.04 -16.12 -3.81
N CYS A 9 30.03 -15.26 -3.78
CA CYS A 9 30.20 -13.84 -3.50
C CYS A 9 29.25 -13.46 -2.36
N LEU A 10 29.77 -12.72 -1.38
CA LEU A 10 28.97 -12.07 -0.34
C LEU A 10 28.78 -10.62 -0.74
N LEU A 11 27.53 -10.20 -0.88
CA LEU A 11 27.17 -8.79 -1.07
C LEU A 11 26.61 -8.24 0.25
N GLU A 12 27.31 -7.28 0.83
CA GLU A 12 26.80 -6.49 1.95
C GLU A 12 26.37 -5.10 1.45
N LEU A 13 25.10 -4.74 1.70
CA LEU A 13 24.55 -3.43 1.40
C LEU A 13 24.37 -2.66 2.71
N ARG A 14 25.05 -1.53 2.87
CA ARG A 14 24.92 -0.65 4.04
C ARG A 14 24.45 0.73 3.60
N PRO A 15 23.42 1.32 4.24
CA PRO A 15 23.07 2.71 4.00
C PRO A 15 24.24 3.61 4.43
N THR A 16 24.68 4.53 3.56
CA THR A 16 25.68 5.55 3.92
C THR A 16 24.97 6.75 4.55
N GLU A 17 25.49 7.29 5.65
CA GLU A 17 24.90 8.40 6.41
C GLU A 17 24.66 9.70 5.59
N THR A 18 25.23 9.79 4.39
CA THR A 18 25.08 10.94 3.47
C THR A 18 23.69 11.09 2.83
N LEU A 19 22.78 10.12 2.98
CA LEU A 19 21.41 10.19 2.44
C LEU A 19 20.34 10.63 3.47
N SER A 20 20.76 11.07 4.66
CA SER A 20 19.87 11.37 5.80
C SER A 20 18.84 12.50 5.59
N ASN A 21 18.90 13.24 4.48
CA ASN A 21 18.06 14.42 4.23
C ASN A 21 17.20 14.35 2.96
N VAL A 22 17.15 13.22 2.25
CA VAL A 22 16.26 13.08 1.09
C VAL A 22 14.95 12.43 1.53
N THR A 23 13.98 13.27 1.91
CA THR A 23 12.59 12.82 2.09
C THR A 23 11.95 12.64 0.72
N LEU A 24 11.98 11.41 0.19
CA LEU A 24 11.27 11.07 -1.02
C LEU A 24 9.75 11.02 -0.73
N PRO A 25 8.90 11.58 -1.60
CA PRO A 25 7.45 11.44 -1.47
C PRO A 25 7.04 9.96 -1.39
N LEU A 26 6.15 9.64 -0.46
CA LEU A 26 5.58 8.30 -0.34
C LEU A 26 4.41 8.17 -1.32
N ASN A 27 4.37 7.07 -2.08
CA ASN A 27 3.20 6.63 -2.82
C ASN A 27 2.66 5.37 -2.15
N LEU A 28 1.62 5.54 -1.34
CA LEU A 28 1.05 4.51 -0.48
C LEU A 28 -0.23 3.93 -1.11
N CYS A 29 -0.32 2.61 -1.17
CA CYS A 29 -1.54 1.88 -1.43
C CYS A 29 -1.94 1.08 -0.20
N LEU A 30 -3.15 1.32 0.32
CA LEU A 30 -3.74 0.54 1.39
C LEU A 30 -4.74 -0.45 0.82
N ALA A 31 -4.49 -1.75 0.93
CA ALA A 31 -5.45 -2.79 0.63
C ALA A 31 -6.09 -3.27 1.93
N LEU A 32 -7.38 -2.98 2.12
CA LEU A 32 -8.11 -3.16 3.36
C LEU A 32 -9.11 -4.31 3.24
N ASP A 33 -8.89 -5.36 4.03
CA ASP A 33 -9.80 -6.49 4.14
C ASP A 33 -11.04 -6.08 4.95
N HIS A 34 -12.21 -6.28 4.36
CA HIS A 34 -13.49 -6.11 5.06
C HIS A 34 -14.37 -7.35 4.90
N SER A 35 -13.75 -8.53 4.82
CA SER A 35 -14.43 -9.83 4.88
C SER A 35 -15.19 -10.04 6.20
N GLY A 36 -16.05 -11.06 6.26
CA GLY A 36 -16.84 -11.36 7.45
C GLY A 36 -16.01 -11.65 8.69
N SER A 37 -14.80 -12.20 8.54
CA SER A 37 -13.88 -12.50 9.66
C SER A 37 -13.35 -11.24 10.35
N MET A 38 -13.37 -10.10 9.65
CA MET A 38 -13.01 -8.78 10.16
C MET A 38 -14.10 -8.16 11.05
N GLY A 39 -15.22 -8.83 11.32
CA GLY A 39 -16.29 -8.29 12.17
C GLY A 39 -15.87 -7.94 13.60
N GLY A 40 -16.67 -7.08 14.25
CA GLY A 40 -16.45 -6.64 15.63
C GLY A 40 -15.26 -5.69 15.76
N SER A 41 -14.40 -5.90 16.76
CA SER A 41 -13.29 -5.01 17.08
C SER A 41 -12.21 -4.93 15.99
N LYS A 42 -12.11 -5.93 15.10
CA LYS A 42 -11.12 -5.94 14.01
C LYS A 42 -11.41 -4.85 12.98
N ILE A 43 -12.65 -4.70 12.51
CA ILE A 43 -13.02 -3.65 11.57
C ILE A 43 -12.91 -2.26 12.20
N GLU A 44 -13.20 -2.15 13.50
CA GLU A 44 -13.01 -0.90 14.26
C GLU A 44 -11.52 -0.52 14.29
N SER A 45 -10.66 -1.45 14.69
CA SER A 45 -9.21 -1.26 14.70
C SER A 45 -8.65 -0.94 13.32
N LEU A 46 -9.18 -1.57 12.26
CA LEU A 46 -8.81 -1.29 10.88
C LEU A 46 -9.13 0.16 10.49
N ARG A 47 -10.32 0.65 10.84
CA ARG A 47 -10.71 2.05 10.59
C ARG A 47 -9.78 3.01 11.32
N ASP A 48 -9.54 2.78 12.61
CA ASP A 48 -8.71 3.64 13.45
C ASP A 48 -7.27 3.68 12.94
N ALA A 49 -6.68 2.52 12.63
CA ALA A 49 -5.34 2.42 12.05
C ALA A 49 -5.26 3.14 10.70
N THR A 50 -6.27 3.00 9.85
CA THR A 50 -6.32 3.68 8.55
C THR A 50 -6.40 5.20 8.72
N MET A 51 -7.19 5.69 9.67
CA MET A 51 -7.29 7.13 9.98
C MET A 51 -5.93 7.68 10.45
N LEU A 52 -5.25 6.97 11.34
CA LEU A 52 -3.90 7.34 11.82
C LEU A 52 -2.90 7.41 10.66
N VAL A 53 -2.93 6.43 9.75
CA VAL A 53 -2.07 6.45 8.55
C VAL A 53 -2.35 7.68 7.70
N ILE A 54 -3.62 7.99 7.42
CA ILE A 54 -3.99 9.18 6.64
C ILE A 54 -3.50 10.47 7.33
N ASP A 55 -3.47 10.52 8.65
CA ASP A 55 -2.99 11.66 9.42
C ASP A 55 -1.47 11.85 9.41
N MET A 56 -0.70 10.78 9.28
CA MET A 56 0.77 10.83 9.20
C MET A 56 1.29 11.25 7.82
N LEU A 57 0.48 11.13 6.77
CA LEU A 57 0.88 11.46 5.39
C LEU A 57 1.15 12.96 5.23
N GLN A 58 2.20 13.27 4.47
CA GLN A 58 2.61 14.62 4.13
C GLN A 58 1.88 15.11 2.86
N PRO A 59 1.76 16.43 2.63
CA PRO A 59 1.05 16.97 1.47
C PRO A 59 1.60 16.52 0.10
N GLN A 60 2.89 16.18 0.01
CA GLN A 60 3.53 15.66 -1.19
C GLN A 60 3.28 14.16 -1.45
N ASP A 61 2.76 13.44 -0.46
CA ASP A 61 2.53 12.00 -0.57
C ASP A 61 1.29 11.70 -1.43
N TYR A 62 1.27 10.51 -2.00
CA TYR A 62 0.16 9.95 -2.74
C TYR A 62 -0.46 8.81 -1.93
N ILE A 63 -1.79 8.72 -1.98
CA ILE A 63 -2.53 7.62 -1.39
C ILE A 63 -3.53 7.04 -2.39
N SER A 64 -3.64 5.72 -2.38
CA SER A 64 -4.75 4.97 -2.94
C SER A 64 -5.28 3.99 -1.91
N VAL A 65 -6.57 3.68 -1.97
CA VAL A 65 -7.21 2.71 -1.08
C VAL A 65 -8.02 1.71 -1.89
N ILE A 66 -7.72 0.45 -1.66
CA ILE A 66 -8.42 -0.71 -2.20
C ILE A 66 -9.21 -1.34 -1.05
N LEU A 67 -10.52 -1.47 -1.20
CA LEU A 67 -11.35 -2.26 -0.30
C LEU A 67 -11.54 -3.63 -0.93
N PHE A 68 -11.40 -4.69 -0.14
CA PHE A 68 -11.66 -6.02 -0.65
C PHE A 68 -12.34 -6.96 0.34
N ASN A 69 -13.17 -7.82 -0.25
CA ASN A 69 -13.74 -9.02 0.33
C ASN A 69 -13.82 -10.07 -0.79
N ASN A 70 -15.00 -10.58 -1.14
CA ASN A 70 -15.25 -11.32 -2.38
C ASN A 70 -15.08 -10.47 -3.65
N LYS A 71 -15.17 -9.15 -3.53
CA LYS A 71 -15.00 -8.18 -4.61
C LYS A 71 -13.84 -7.26 -4.27
N THR A 72 -13.28 -6.64 -5.30
CA THR A 72 -12.26 -5.61 -5.17
C THR A 72 -12.83 -4.29 -5.63
N GLU A 73 -12.61 -3.24 -4.85
CA GLU A 73 -13.02 -1.89 -5.15
C GLU A 73 -11.85 -0.92 -4.97
N VAL A 74 -11.56 -0.13 -5.99
CA VAL A 74 -10.68 1.05 -5.86
C VAL A 74 -11.49 2.15 -5.20
N ALA A 75 -11.52 2.15 -3.86
CA ALA A 75 -12.31 3.10 -3.09
C ALA A 75 -11.73 4.51 -3.10
N PHE A 76 -10.43 4.63 -3.30
CA PHE A 76 -9.77 5.91 -3.49
C PHE A 76 -8.68 5.72 -4.54
N PRO A 77 -8.90 6.23 -5.77
CA PRO A 77 -7.88 6.22 -6.81
C PRO A 77 -6.61 6.95 -6.34
N SER A 78 -5.45 6.57 -6.87
CA SER A 78 -4.17 7.19 -6.53
C SER A 78 -4.18 8.69 -6.79
N GLN A 79 -4.02 9.47 -5.72
CA GLN A 79 -3.97 10.92 -5.77
C GLN A 79 -3.16 11.51 -4.62
N GLN A 80 -2.70 12.74 -4.82
CA GLN A 80 -1.91 13.47 -3.83
C GLN A 80 -2.76 13.87 -2.61
N VAL A 81 -2.17 13.75 -1.42
CA VAL A 81 -2.84 13.92 -0.11
C VAL A 81 -3.10 15.39 0.24
N GLY A 82 -2.37 16.34 -0.34
CA GLY A 82 -2.40 17.76 0.05
C GLY A 82 -3.77 18.48 0.00
N ASP A 83 -4.79 17.88 -0.60
CA ASP A 83 -6.17 18.40 -0.59
C ASP A 83 -6.94 17.91 0.66
N GLN A 84 -7.17 18.81 1.62
CA GLN A 84 -7.86 18.49 2.87
C GLN A 84 -9.31 18.01 2.64
N ALA A 85 -10.01 18.48 1.61
CA ALA A 85 -11.36 18.02 1.33
C ALA A 85 -11.36 16.54 0.92
N ARG A 86 -10.39 16.12 0.10
CA ARG A 86 -10.22 14.72 -0.30
C ARG A 86 -9.80 13.83 0.86
N ARG A 87 -8.94 14.32 1.77
CA ARG A 87 -8.60 13.61 3.00
C ARG A 87 -9.84 13.33 3.86
N ASN A 88 -10.71 14.33 3.99
CA ASN A 88 -11.95 14.19 4.76
C ASN A 88 -12.92 13.20 4.11
N ASP A 89 -13.10 13.27 2.79
CA ASP A 89 -13.91 12.31 2.02
C ASP A 89 -13.40 10.87 2.19
N LEU A 90 -12.08 10.67 2.10
CA LEU A 90 -11.47 9.37 2.35
C LEU A 90 -11.78 8.86 3.76
N LYS A 91 -11.56 9.67 4.79
CA LYS A 91 -11.84 9.30 6.18
C LYS A 91 -13.31 8.96 6.41
N GLU A 92 -14.21 9.75 5.83
CA GLU A 92 -15.65 9.48 5.90
C GLU A 92 -15.99 8.14 5.28
N ARG A 93 -15.42 7.83 4.11
CA ARG A 93 -15.63 6.55 3.43
C ARG A 93 -15.13 5.37 4.28
N ILE A 94 -13.94 5.49 4.88
CA ILE A 94 -13.38 4.48 5.80
C ILE A 94 -14.27 4.30 7.03
N SER A 95 -14.79 5.38 7.63
CA SER A 95 -15.64 5.31 8.82
C SER A 95 -16.91 4.45 8.62
N ARG A 96 -17.39 4.39 7.37
CA ARG A 96 -18.60 3.65 6.97
C ARG A 96 -18.34 2.20 6.57
N LEU A 97 -17.09 1.77 6.50
CA LEU A 97 -16.71 0.40 6.12
C LEU A 97 -17.46 -0.62 6.97
N ARG A 98 -17.97 -1.71 6.41
CA ARG A 98 -18.63 -2.80 7.17
C ARG A 98 -18.03 -4.14 6.74
N SER A 99 -17.83 -5.03 7.70
CA SER A 99 -17.38 -6.39 7.46
C SER A 99 -18.47 -7.23 6.79
N GLY A 100 -18.12 -8.02 5.79
CA GLY A 100 -19.03 -8.96 5.15
C GLY A 100 -18.43 -9.60 3.90
N GLY A 101 -18.98 -10.74 3.50
CA GLY A 101 -18.45 -11.56 2.41
C GLY A 101 -17.27 -12.43 2.86
N GLY A 102 -16.59 -13.05 1.89
CA GLY A 102 -15.33 -13.77 2.08
C GLY A 102 -14.13 -12.93 1.64
N THR A 103 -13.06 -13.58 1.19
CA THR A 103 -11.73 -12.97 1.08
C THR A 103 -11.08 -13.33 -0.26
N ASN A 104 -10.81 -12.32 -1.09
CA ASN A 104 -10.08 -12.49 -2.35
C ASN A 104 -8.96 -11.45 -2.47
N MET A 105 -7.74 -11.85 -2.07
CA MET A 105 -6.60 -10.95 -1.96
C MET A 105 -5.93 -10.66 -3.30
N ALA A 106 -5.89 -11.63 -4.23
CA ALA A 106 -5.09 -11.49 -5.45
C ALA A 106 -5.55 -10.31 -6.33
N PRO A 107 -6.85 -10.12 -6.62
CA PRO A 107 -7.30 -8.97 -7.40
C PRO A 107 -7.12 -7.64 -6.64
N ALA A 108 -7.17 -7.65 -5.31
CA ALA A 108 -6.91 -6.47 -4.49
C ALA A 108 -5.44 -6.03 -4.58
N MET A 109 -4.52 -6.97 -4.51
CA MET A 109 -3.09 -6.71 -4.69
C MET A 109 -2.79 -6.23 -6.12
N GLU A 110 -3.39 -6.85 -7.14
CA GLU A 110 -3.24 -6.41 -8.53
C GLU A 110 -3.74 -4.98 -8.74
N ALA A 111 -4.94 -4.66 -8.26
CA ALA A 111 -5.48 -3.31 -8.31
C ALA A 111 -4.56 -2.30 -7.59
N GLY A 112 -4.02 -2.66 -6.43
CA GLY A 112 -3.11 -1.79 -5.69
C GLY A 112 -1.79 -1.55 -6.43
N ILE A 113 -1.22 -2.56 -7.08
CA ILE A 113 -0.03 -2.40 -7.93
C ILE A 113 -0.32 -1.48 -9.13
N ILE A 114 -1.52 -1.59 -9.73
CA ILE A 114 -1.96 -0.72 -10.82
C ILE A 114 -2.05 0.73 -10.34
N GLU A 115 -2.65 1.00 -9.17
CA GLU A 115 -2.72 2.34 -8.61
C GLU A 115 -1.33 2.93 -8.31
N LEU A 116 -0.42 2.13 -7.75
CA LEU A 116 0.96 2.58 -7.50
C LEU A 116 1.69 2.96 -8.79
N ARG A 117 1.48 2.18 -9.87
CA ARG A 117 2.09 2.44 -11.19
C ARG A 117 1.68 3.77 -11.81
N LYS A 118 0.50 4.32 -11.47
CA LYS A 118 0.03 5.59 -12.02
C LYS A 118 0.93 6.78 -11.69
N GLN A 119 1.65 6.71 -10.57
CA GLN A 119 2.57 7.76 -10.12
C GLN A 119 4.04 7.41 -10.39
N MET A 120 4.32 6.27 -11.04
CA MET A 120 5.68 5.94 -11.43
C MET A 120 6.06 6.67 -12.72
N PRO A 121 7.20 7.39 -12.76
CA PRO A 121 7.70 7.98 -13.99
C PRO A 121 7.93 6.90 -15.06
N VAL A 122 7.41 7.14 -16.26
CA VAL A 122 7.64 6.27 -17.42
C VAL A 122 8.97 6.69 -18.08
N GLY A 123 10.03 5.90 -17.86
CA GLY A 123 11.31 6.06 -18.57
C GLY A 123 12.54 6.23 -17.65
N VAL A 124 13.57 5.44 -17.96
CA VAL A 124 14.99 5.49 -17.53
C VAL A 124 15.28 5.74 -16.04
N GLY A 125 15.45 4.64 -15.32
CA GLY A 125 16.18 4.58 -14.05
C GLY A 125 15.31 4.82 -12.81
N ALA A 126 14.97 3.72 -12.11
CA ALA A 126 14.32 3.72 -10.79
C ALA A 126 15.11 4.43 -9.67
N HIS A 127 16.19 5.13 -10.02
CA HIS A 127 17.13 5.83 -9.14
C HIS A 127 17.42 7.27 -9.59
N ALA A 128 16.69 7.83 -10.56
CA ALA A 128 16.74 9.28 -10.76
C ALA A 128 16.22 9.95 -9.49
N ALA A 129 16.94 10.99 -9.02
CA ALA A 129 16.77 11.68 -7.74
C ALA A 129 15.41 12.39 -7.52
N GLY A 130 14.35 11.98 -8.23
CA GLY A 130 12.96 12.44 -8.08
C GLY A 130 11.92 11.32 -8.03
N GLY A 131 12.34 10.05 -7.87
CA GLY A 131 11.41 8.92 -7.71
C GLY A 131 10.88 8.79 -6.29
N GLY A 132 9.55 8.74 -6.11
CA GLY A 132 8.92 8.46 -4.82
C GLY A 132 9.06 7.00 -4.38
N VAL A 133 8.82 6.73 -3.09
CA VAL A 133 8.81 5.35 -2.54
C VAL A 133 7.43 4.75 -2.73
N ASN A 134 7.32 3.67 -3.50
CA ASN A 134 6.06 2.93 -3.64
C ASN A 134 5.91 1.90 -2.52
N ARG A 135 4.77 1.89 -1.83
CA ARG A 135 4.48 0.91 -0.78
C ARG A 135 3.04 0.43 -0.89
N LEU A 136 2.86 -0.89 -1.00
CA LEU A 136 1.56 -1.54 -0.83
C LEU A 136 1.50 -2.15 0.57
N VAL A 137 0.53 -1.75 1.37
CA VAL A 137 0.28 -2.34 2.69
C VAL A 137 -1.06 -3.07 2.64
N LEU A 138 -1.02 -4.37 2.89
CA LEU A 138 -2.19 -5.23 2.98
C LEU A 138 -2.57 -5.41 4.45
N LEU A 139 -3.81 -5.09 4.82
CA LEU A 139 -4.36 -5.27 6.16
C LEU A 139 -5.47 -6.33 6.08
N THR A 140 -5.22 -7.49 6.67
CA THR A 140 -6.12 -8.64 6.72
C THR A 140 -5.94 -9.40 8.03
N ASP A 141 -6.95 -10.16 8.47
CA ASP A 141 -6.82 -11.08 9.60
C ASP A 141 -6.30 -12.47 9.21
N GLY A 142 -5.93 -12.66 7.93
CA GLY A 142 -5.31 -13.88 7.43
C GLY A 142 -6.28 -15.06 7.28
N ILE A 143 -7.57 -14.88 7.57
CA ILE A 143 -8.59 -15.91 7.38
C ILE A 143 -9.03 -15.87 5.92
N THR A 144 -8.41 -16.71 5.10
CA THR A 144 -8.87 -16.96 3.73
C THR A 144 -9.83 -18.14 3.78
N GLY A 145 -11.12 -17.90 3.52
CA GLY A 145 -12.14 -18.94 3.62
C GLY A 145 -11.85 -20.13 2.69
N ARG A 146 -11.76 -21.34 3.27
CA ARG A 146 -12.08 -22.59 2.56
C ARG A 146 -13.57 -22.58 2.28
N TYR A 147 -13.95 -22.46 1.02
CA TYR A 147 -15.28 -22.84 0.53
C TYR A 147 -15.10 -23.58 -0.79
#